data_AF-A0A2G8JW74-F1
#
_entry.id   AF-A0A2G8JW74-F1
#
_cell.length_a   1.000
_cell.length_b   1.000
_cell.length_c   1.000
_cell.angle_alpha   90.00
_cell.angle_beta   90.00
_cell.angle_gamma   90.00
#
_symmetry.space_group_name_H-M   'P 1'
#
loop_
_entity.id
_entity.type
_entity.pdbx_description
1 polymer ?
#
loop_
_entity_poly.entity_id
_entity_poly.type
_entity_poly.pdbx_seq_one_letter_code
_entity_poly.pdbx_strand_id
1 'polypeptide(L)'
;MSSISVGHLVAITIDRFIAITWPLRYPQWVTVGRCKVGLLVIWLLGIGFGILPLIGELENPDEWVCGSQVYDGAVVTLHRLIAVIALPAILLVLACCYVRIFIVARRWAHQAAIRRKTAVGSNERDEMERKSTMRATVTTVMILGVFAVCWLPSSAKFFIEIYAQTTDESLFLIQTMAEMLSFMNSAINPYLYASRNQDFRRAYEKVLTKYFVRFICPCRRNKSHSKESKTVESPPSTQGTEFA
;
A
#
# COMPACT_ATOMS: atom_id res chain seq x y z
N MET A 1 -13.77 3.61 -5.11
CA MET A 1 -12.38 4.13 -4.97
C MET A 1 -11.76 3.81 -3.61
N SER A 2 -12.50 3.93 -2.51
CA SER A 2 -12.01 3.69 -1.15
C SER A 2 -11.54 2.24 -0.90
N SER A 3 -12.22 1.22 -1.44
CA SER A 3 -11.90 -0.21 -1.25
C SER A 3 -10.56 -0.66 -1.83
N ILE A 4 -10.17 -0.11 -2.99
CA ILE A 4 -8.87 -0.38 -3.62
C ILE A 4 -7.73 0.15 -2.73
N SER A 5 -7.92 1.36 -2.18
CA SER A 5 -6.97 1.93 -1.22
C SER A 5 -6.84 1.06 0.02
N VAL A 6 -7.95 0.53 0.57
CA VAL A 6 -7.91 -0.40 1.71
C VAL A 6 -7.11 -1.66 1.37
N GLY A 7 -7.37 -2.27 0.22
CA GLY A 7 -6.64 -3.44 -0.24
C GLY A 7 -5.14 -3.19 -0.36
N HIS A 8 -4.74 -2.01 -0.87
CA HIS A 8 -3.33 -1.62 -0.91
C HIS A 8 -2.72 -1.45 0.48
N LEU A 9 -3.43 -0.84 1.44
CA LEU A 9 -2.95 -0.69 2.83
C LEU A 9 -2.76 -2.04 3.53
N VAL A 10 -3.70 -2.96 3.33
CA VAL A 10 -3.62 -4.33 3.85
C VAL A 10 -2.43 -5.05 3.23
N ALA A 11 -2.26 -4.97 1.91
CA ALA A 11 -1.14 -5.60 1.22
C ALA A 11 0.22 -5.05 1.67
N ILE A 12 0.33 -3.74 1.87
CA ILE A 12 1.54 -3.11 2.40
C ILE A 12 1.81 -3.56 3.83
N THR A 13 0.77 -3.74 4.64
CA THR A 13 0.95 -4.25 6.00
C THR A 13 1.37 -5.73 6.02
N ILE A 14 0.80 -6.56 5.15
CA ILE A 14 1.19 -7.97 4.99
C ILE A 14 2.65 -8.06 4.53
N ASP A 15 3.05 -7.26 3.54
CA ASP A 15 4.45 -7.18 3.09
C ASP A 15 5.38 -6.88 4.26
N ARG A 16 5.04 -5.87 5.09
CA ARG A 16 5.83 -5.51 6.26
C ARG A 16 5.83 -6.60 7.33
N PHE A 17 4.69 -7.25 7.55
CA PHE A 17 4.59 -8.36 8.49
C PHE A 17 5.50 -9.52 8.08
N ILE A 18 5.53 -9.89 6.79
CA ILE A 18 6.40 -10.95 6.27
C ILE A 18 7.87 -10.53 6.39
N ALA A 19 8.21 -9.29 6.04
CA ALA A 19 9.59 -8.78 6.12
C ALA A 19 10.15 -8.82 7.55
N ILE A 20 9.32 -8.49 8.55
CA ILE A 20 9.73 -8.44 9.96
C ILE A 20 9.74 -9.83 10.60
N THR A 21 8.74 -10.67 10.28
CA THR A 21 8.58 -11.98 10.92
C THR A 21 9.51 -13.04 10.31
N TRP A 22 9.73 -12.98 9.00
CA TRP A 22 10.55 -13.95 8.27
C TRP A 22 11.52 -13.27 7.29
N PRO A 23 12.54 -12.55 7.79
CA PRO A 23 13.48 -11.82 6.94
C PRO A 23 14.20 -12.72 5.91
N LEU A 24 14.51 -13.97 6.29
CA LEU A 24 15.20 -14.92 5.41
C LEU A 24 14.31 -15.52 4.31
N ARG A 25 13.00 -15.59 4.53
CA ARG A 25 12.04 -16.14 3.54
C ARG A 25 11.33 -15.05 2.74
N TYR A 26 11.42 -13.80 3.17
CA TYR A 26 10.89 -12.64 2.46
C TYR A 26 11.21 -12.63 0.95
N PRO A 27 12.47 -12.77 0.49
CA PRO A 27 12.78 -12.74 -0.94
C PRO A 27 12.23 -13.94 -1.73
N GLN A 28 11.91 -15.05 -1.05
CA GLN A 28 11.29 -16.23 -1.69
C GLN A 28 9.77 -16.09 -1.81
N TRP A 29 9.16 -15.31 -0.91
CA TRP A 29 7.70 -15.20 -0.80
C TRP A 29 7.19 -14.00 -1.60
N VAL A 30 7.83 -12.83 -1.41
CA VAL A 30 7.45 -11.56 -2.04
C VAL A 30 8.26 -11.38 -3.32
N THR A 31 7.73 -11.90 -4.42
CA THR A 31 8.32 -11.76 -5.76
C THR A 31 7.54 -10.76 -6.61
N VAL A 32 8.21 -10.10 -7.55
CA VAL A 32 7.59 -9.08 -8.42
C VAL A 32 6.37 -9.62 -9.17
N GLY A 33 6.43 -10.87 -9.66
CA GLY A 33 5.29 -11.50 -10.35
C GLY A 33 4.08 -11.66 -9.44
N ARG A 34 4.27 -12.16 -8.21
CA ARG A 34 3.19 -12.32 -7.22
C ARG A 34 2.63 -10.98 -6.78
N CYS A 35 3.47 -9.95 -6.62
CA CYS A 35 3.02 -8.60 -6.31
C CYS A 35 2.14 -8.03 -7.42
N LYS A 36 2.50 -8.22 -8.70
CA LYS A 36 1.69 -7.79 -9.84
C LYS A 36 0.32 -8.47 -9.86
N VAL A 37 0.29 -9.80 -9.68
CA VAL A 37 -0.97 -10.56 -9.58
C VAL A 37 -1.81 -10.07 -8.41
N GLY A 38 -1.20 -9.89 -7.23
CA GLY A 38 -1.91 -9.37 -6.05
C GLY A 38 -2.49 -7.97 -6.27
N LEU A 39 -1.76 -7.07 -6.92
CA LEU A 39 -2.26 -5.74 -7.28
C LEU A 39 -3.46 -5.83 -8.23
N LEU A 40 -3.37 -6.67 -9.27
CA LEU A 40 -4.50 -6.88 -10.19
C LEU A 40 -5.73 -7.41 -9.45
N VAL A 41 -5.57 -8.37 -8.55
CA VAL A 41 -6.66 -8.91 -7.72
C VAL A 41 -7.28 -7.81 -6.86
N ILE A 42 -6.49 -6.97 -6.20
CA ILE A 42 -6.98 -5.84 -5.40
C ILE A 42 -7.82 -4.88 -6.26
N TRP A 43 -7.36 -4.58 -7.48
CA TRP A 43 -8.08 -3.72 -8.42
C TRP A 43 -9.42 -4.33 -8.82
N LEU A 44 -9.43 -5.60 -9.24
CA LEU A 44 -10.64 -6.30 -9.66
C LEU A 44 -11.66 -6.40 -8.53
N LEU A 45 -11.22 -6.80 -7.34
CA LEU A 45 -12.10 -6.88 -6.16
C LEU A 45 -12.64 -5.50 -5.76
N GLY A 46 -11.81 -4.47 -5.79
CA GLY A 46 -12.24 -3.12 -5.43
C GLY A 46 -13.19 -2.48 -6.45
N ILE A 47 -13.02 -2.77 -7.74
CA ILE A 47 -13.98 -2.38 -8.78
C ILE A 47 -15.28 -3.13 -8.61
N GLY A 48 -15.23 -4.46 -8.45
CA GLY A 48 -16.42 -5.29 -8.26
C GLY A 48 -17.24 -4.87 -7.04
N PHE A 49 -16.57 -4.64 -5.90
CA PHE A 49 -17.21 -4.16 -4.69
C PHE A 49 -17.83 -2.76 -4.84
N GLY A 50 -17.21 -1.88 -5.65
CA GLY A 50 -17.74 -0.53 -5.92
C GLY A 50 -18.93 -0.52 -6.88
N ILE A 51 -19.01 -1.49 -7.80
CA ILE A 51 -20.13 -1.62 -8.74
C ILE A 51 -21.31 -2.35 -8.11
N LEU A 52 -21.08 -3.19 -7.10
CA LEU A 52 -22.09 -4.04 -6.47
C LEU A 52 -23.39 -3.29 -6.09
N PRO A 53 -23.35 -2.09 -5.45
CA PRO A 53 -24.57 -1.35 -5.12
C PRO A 53 -25.35 -0.82 -6.33
N LEU A 54 -24.68 -0.61 -7.49
CA LEU A 54 -25.31 -0.11 -8.72
C LEU A 54 -26.17 -1.17 -9.43
N ILE A 55 -26.03 -2.44 -9.03
CA ILE A 55 -26.81 -3.56 -9.55
C ILE A 55 -28.11 -3.72 -8.73
N GLY A 56 -28.23 -3.04 -7.58
CA GLY A 56 -29.45 -3.05 -6.76
C GLY A 56 -30.63 -2.37 -7.46
N GLU A 57 -31.85 -2.78 -7.09
CA GLU A 57 -33.06 -2.13 -7.58
C GLU A 57 -33.26 -0.79 -6.85
N LEU A 58 -33.73 0.22 -7.59
CA LEU A 58 -34.05 1.53 -7.01
C LEU A 58 -35.41 1.46 -6.32
N GLU A 59 -35.44 1.72 -5.02
CA GLU A 59 -36.69 1.99 -4.31
C GLU A 59 -36.99 3.48 -4.43
N ASN A 60 -38.08 3.84 -5.12
CA ASN A 60 -38.56 5.21 -5.37
C ASN A 60 -37.65 6.10 -6.26
N PRO A 61 -37.69 5.93 -7.60
CA PRO A 61 -36.88 6.71 -8.54
C PRO A 61 -37.18 8.21 -8.59
N ASP A 62 -38.33 8.64 -8.05
CA ASP A 62 -38.83 10.03 -8.16
C ASP A 62 -38.39 10.94 -7.01
N GLU A 63 -37.80 10.39 -5.94
CA GLU A 63 -37.39 11.13 -4.75
C GLU A 63 -35.85 11.25 -4.71
N TRP A 64 -35.30 12.31 -5.30
CA TRP A 64 -33.86 12.52 -5.35
C TRP A 64 -33.34 13.21 -4.09
N VAL A 65 -33.03 12.44 -3.05
CA VAL A 65 -32.29 12.95 -1.89
C VAL A 65 -30.79 12.83 -2.16
N CYS A 66 -30.08 13.95 -2.08
CA CYS A 66 -28.63 14.00 -2.29
C CYS A 66 -27.93 13.13 -1.24
N GLY A 67 -27.43 11.97 -1.64
CA GLY A 67 -26.78 11.01 -0.74
C GLY A 67 -27.68 9.90 -0.17
N SER A 68 -28.95 9.81 -0.59
CA SER A 68 -29.87 8.74 -0.19
C SER A 68 -30.77 8.30 -1.36
N GLN A 69 -30.16 7.77 -2.43
CA GLN A 69 -30.89 6.84 -3.27
C GLN A 69 -30.92 5.52 -2.51
N VAL A 70 -32.08 5.16 -1.95
CA VAL A 70 -32.25 3.90 -1.21
C VAL A 70 -32.30 2.80 -2.25
N TYR A 71 -31.13 2.29 -2.62
CA TYR A 71 -31.05 1.00 -3.30
C TYR A 71 -31.42 -0.06 -2.26
N ASP A 72 -32.55 -0.74 -2.47
CA ASP A 72 -32.98 -1.84 -1.61
C ASP A 72 -32.84 -3.18 -2.34
N GLY A 73 -32.71 -4.24 -1.55
CA GLY A 73 -32.59 -5.61 -2.04
C GLY A 73 -31.31 -6.33 -1.61
N ALA A 74 -31.29 -7.64 -1.87
CA ALA A 74 -30.30 -8.57 -1.33
C ALA A 74 -28.84 -8.20 -1.66
N VAL A 75 -28.60 -7.58 -2.82
CA VAL A 75 -27.26 -7.17 -3.28
C VAL A 75 -26.71 -6.03 -2.42
N VAL A 76 -27.55 -5.07 -2.05
CA VAL A 76 -27.16 -3.93 -1.21
C VAL A 76 -26.99 -4.37 0.24
N THR A 77 -27.88 -5.24 0.75
CA THR A 77 -27.70 -5.87 2.06
C THR A 77 -26.39 -6.65 2.13
N LEU A 78 -26.06 -7.43 1.09
CA LEU A 78 -24.79 -8.14 0.99
C LEU A 78 -23.59 -7.19 0.99
N HIS A 79 -23.66 -6.09 0.23
CA HIS A 79 -22.62 -5.07 0.23
C HIS A 79 -22.36 -4.48 1.63
N ARG A 80 -23.43 -4.09 2.34
CA ARG A 80 -23.35 -3.54 3.72
C ARG A 80 -22.79 -4.59 4.70
N LEU A 81 -23.21 -5.85 4.60
CA LEU A 81 -22.69 -6.95 5.42
C LEU A 81 -21.20 -7.19 5.19
N ILE A 82 -20.75 -7.22 3.92
CA ILE A 82 -19.34 -7.37 3.59
C ILE A 82 -18.53 -6.22 4.18
N ALA A 83 -19.01 -4.97 4.08
CA ALA A 83 -18.33 -3.80 4.64
C ALA A 83 -18.16 -3.91 6.16
N VAL A 84 -19.22 -4.28 6.87
CA VAL A 84 -19.24 -4.42 8.35
C VAL A 84 -18.37 -5.57 8.83
N ILE A 85 -18.27 -6.68 8.10
CA ILE A 85 -17.45 -7.84 8.48
C ILE A 85 -15.98 -7.64 8.10
N ALA A 86 -15.71 -7.01 6.95
CA ALA A 86 -14.35 -6.82 6.44
C ALA A 86 -13.52 -5.89 7.34
N LEU A 87 -14.11 -4.80 7.85
CA LEU A 87 -13.37 -3.86 8.70
C LEU A 87 -12.82 -4.51 9.99
N PRO A 88 -13.62 -5.17 10.86
CA PRO A 88 -13.10 -5.81 12.06
C PRO A 88 -12.15 -6.95 11.76
N ALA A 89 -12.36 -7.71 10.68
CA ALA A 89 -11.41 -8.74 10.24
C ALA A 89 -10.05 -8.13 9.87
N ILE A 90 -10.05 -7.01 9.13
CA ILE A 90 -8.84 -6.26 8.80
C ILE A 90 -8.18 -5.75 10.09
N LEU A 91 -8.92 -5.07 10.97
CA LEU A 91 -8.38 -4.56 12.23
C LEU A 91 -7.80 -5.68 13.13
N LEU A 92 -8.43 -6.85 13.16
CA LEU A 92 -7.94 -8.02 13.90
C LEU A 92 -6.63 -8.55 13.34
N VAL A 93 -6.55 -8.78 12.01
CA VAL A 93 -5.31 -9.22 11.35
C VAL A 93 -4.18 -8.23 11.63
N LEU A 94 -4.47 -6.93 11.54
CA LEU A 94 -3.52 -5.86 11.82
C LEU A 94 -3.06 -5.85 13.28
N ALA A 95 -4.00 -5.99 14.23
CA ALA A 95 -3.70 -6.07 15.66
C ALA A 95 -2.82 -7.29 15.97
N CYS A 96 -3.15 -8.47 15.42
CA CYS A 96 -2.33 -9.67 15.56
C CYS A 96 -0.92 -9.48 14.99
N CYS A 97 -0.80 -8.90 13.80
CA CYS A 97 0.48 -8.58 13.19
C CYS A 97 1.31 -7.65 14.09
N TYR A 98 0.68 -6.61 14.64
CA TYR A 98 1.35 -5.63 15.49
C TYR A 98 1.79 -6.20 16.84
N VAL A 99 0.95 -7.02 17.48
CA VAL A 99 1.33 -7.72 18.73
C VAL A 99 2.57 -8.58 18.49
N ARG A 100 2.62 -9.31 17.36
CA ARG A 100 3.79 -10.11 16.99
C ARG A 100 5.03 -9.24 16.76
N ILE A 101 4.90 -8.14 16.03
CA ILE A 101 5.97 -7.16 15.80
C ILE A 101 6.48 -6.61 17.12
N PHE A 102 5.60 -6.20 18.04
CA PHE A 102 5.96 -5.67 19.35
C PHE A 102 6.73 -6.70 20.18
N ILE A 103 6.27 -7.96 20.20
CA ILE A 103 6.96 -9.05 20.89
C ILE A 103 8.36 -9.26 20.30
N VAL A 104 8.49 -9.30 18.97
CA VAL A 104 9.78 -9.45 18.28
C VAL A 104 10.71 -8.27 18.59
N ALA A 105 10.20 -7.05 18.53
CA ALA A 105 10.96 -5.85 18.86
C ALA A 105 11.46 -5.84 20.31
N ARG A 106 10.61 -6.25 21.27
CA ARG A 106 10.96 -6.38 22.70
C ARG A 106 12.01 -7.45 22.93
N ARG A 107 11.88 -8.62 22.28
CA ARG A 107 12.87 -9.70 22.33
C ARG A 107 14.23 -9.24 21.83
N TRP A 108 14.26 -8.54 20.70
CA TRP A 108 15.50 -8.00 20.17
C TRP A 108 16.09 -6.87 21.04
N ALA A 109 15.27 -6.08 21.74
CA ALA A 109 15.76 -5.06 22.68
C ALA A 109 16.40 -5.71 23.91
N HIS A 110 15.78 -6.76 24.43
CA HIS A 110 16.31 -7.58 25.51
C HIS A 110 17.63 -8.26 25.12
N GLN A 111 17.70 -8.86 23.92
CA GLN A 111 18.94 -9.47 23.41
C GLN A 111 20.05 -8.44 23.20
N ALA A 112 19.73 -7.22 22.73
CA ALA A 112 20.71 -6.15 22.60
C ALA A 112 21.28 -5.70 23.97
N ALA A 113 20.44 -5.64 25.01
CA ALA A 113 20.88 -5.32 26.36
C ALA A 113 21.83 -6.38 26.95
N ILE A 114 21.60 -7.66 26.66
CA ILE A 114 22.48 -8.77 27.07
C ILE A 114 23.79 -8.77 26.27
N ARG A 115 23.73 -8.59 24.95
CA ARG A 115 24.91 -8.55 24.07
C ARG A 115 25.84 -7.38 24.39
N ARG A 116 25.31 -6.22 24.81
CA ARG A 116 26.12 -5.08 25.25
C ARG A 116 27.03 -5.38 26.44
N LYS A 117 26.70 -6.39 27.27
CA LYS A 117 27.53 -6.81 28.41
C LYS A 117 28.64 -7.78 28.01
N THR A 118 28.56 -8.40 26.83
CA THR A 118 29.40 -9.55 26.44
C THR A 118 30.16 -9.35 25.12
N ALA A 119 29.78 -8.40 24.27
CA ALA A 119 30.35 -8.24 22.93
C ALA A 119 31.24 -6.99 22.81
N VAL A 120 32.52 -7.21 22.47
CA VAL A 120 33.39 -6.21 21.85
C VAL A 120 33.09 -6.23 20.35
N GLY A 121 32.56 -5.11 19.82
CA GLY A 121 32.17 -4.98 18.41
C GLY A 121 30.66 -5.18 18.18
N SER A 122 29.86 -4.14 18.48
CA SER A 122 28.49 -4.07 17.98
C SER A 122 28.53 -3.89 16.46
N ASN A 123 27.87 -4.77 15.71
CA ASN A 123 27.74 -4.65 14.27
C ASN A 123 26.81 -3.46 13.97
N GLU A 124 27.37 -2.25 13.80
CA GLU A 124 26.62 -1.00 13.63
C GLU A 124 25.62 -1.06 12.46
N ARG A 125 25.91 -1.89 11.45
CA ARG A 125 25.03 -2.18 10.32
C ARG A 125 23.72 -2.84 10.75
N ASP A 126 23.78 -3.85 11.62
CA ASP A 126 22.58 -4.56 12.11
C ASP A 126 21.70 -3.64 12.96
N GLU A 127 22.31 -2.76 13.76
CA GLU A 127 21.57 -1.77 14.55
C GLU A 127 20.92 -0.69 13.67
N MET A 128 21.62 -0.25 12.61
CA MET A 128 21.10 0.72 11.64
C MET A 128 19.93 0.15 10.83
N GLU A 129 20.07 -1.08 10.30
CA GLU A 129 19.01 -1.78 9.58
C GLU A 129 17.76 -1.94 10.46
N ARG A 130 17.96 -2.31 11.73
CA ARG A 130 16.87 -2.47 12.69
C ARG A 130 16.16 -1.17 13.02
N LYS A 131 16.89 -0.06 13.17
CA LYS A 131 16.29 1.28 13.35
C LYS A 131 15.49 1.70 12.11
N SER A 132 15.99 1.40 10.91
CA SER A 132 15.28 1.66 9.65
C SER A 132 13.96 0.88 9.57
N THR A 133 14.01 -0.43 9.82
CA THR A 133 12.84 -1.32 9.81
C THR A 133 11.80 -0.88 10.86
N MET A 134 12.24 -0.47 12.05
CA MET A 134 11.35 0.07 13.08
C MET A 134 10.65 1.36 12.63
N ARG A 135 11.38 2.30 12.01
CA ARG A 135 10.80 3.55 11.48
C ARG A 135 9.75 3.28 10.39
N ALA A 136 10.04 2.33 9.50
CA ALA A 136 9.07 1.89 8.48
C ALA A 136 7.82 1.25 9.12
N THR A 137 8.00 0.49 10.18
CA THR A 137 6.90 -0.15 10.94
C THR A 137 6.01 0.89 11.63
N VAL A 138 6.59 1.86 12.34
CA VAL A 138 5.84 2.96 12.99
C VAL A 138 5.01 3.73 11.96
N THR A 139 5.58 3.96 10.78
CA THR A 139 4.88 4.61 9.68
C THR A 139 3.65 3.79 9.27
N THR A 140 3.80 2.47 9.15
CA THR A 140 2.69 1.56 8.85
C THR A 140 1.61 1.65 9.94
N VAL A 141 1.98 1.60 11.23
CA VAL A 141 1.02 1.71 12.35
C VAL A 141 0.25 3.04 12.34
N MET A 142 0.92 4.16 12.03
CA MET A 142 0.26 5.46 11.90
C MET A 142 -0.80 5.42 10.78
N ILE A 143 -0.48 4.85 9.61
CA ILE A 143 -1.44 4.68 8.51
C ILE A 143 -2.66 3.88 8.98
N LEU A 144 -2.44 2.83 9.77
CA LEU A 144 -3.51 1.96 10.27
C LEU A 144 -4.40 2.63 11.31
N GLY A 145 -3.81 3.44 12.20
CA GLY A 145 -4.58 4.23 13.16
C GLY A 145 -5.46 5.27 12.46
N VAL A 146 -4.91 5.95 11.46
CA VAL A 146 -5.68 6.87 10.59
C VAL A 146 -6.77 6.10 9.85
N PHE A 147 -6.45 4.94 9.27
CA PHE A 147 -7.43 4.09 8.59
C PHE A 147 -8.61 3.72 9.50
N ALA A 148 -8.35 3.26 10.73
CA ALA A 148 -9.40 2.92 11.68
C ALA A 148 -10.28 4.14 12.01
N VAL A 149 -9.68 5.29 12.32
CA VAL A 149 -10.43 6.52 12.63
C VAL A 149 -11.27 6.99 11.44
N CYS A 150 -10.75 6.89 10.22
CA CYS A 150 -11.47 7.30 9.02
C CYS A 150 -12.63 6.36 8.65
N TRP A 151 -12.59 5.09 9.04
CA TRP A 151 -13.55 4.06 8.59
C TRP A 151 -14.50 3.54 9.66
N LEU A 152 -14.17 3.67 10.94
CA LEU A 152 -15.04 3.26 12.05
C LEU A 152 -16.41 3.97 12.01
N PRO A 153 -16.51 5.28 11.75
CA PRO A 153 -17.81 5.96 11.69
C PRO A 153 -18.70 5.44 10.55
N SER A 154 -18.12 5.24 9.36
CA SER A 154 -18.84 4.69 8.20
C SER A 154 -19.30 3.23 8.44
N SER A 155 -18.52 2.45 9.19
CA SER A 155 -18.90 1.07 9.53
C SER A 155 -19.97 1.02 10.62
N ALA A 156 -19.96 1.95 11.56
CA ALA A 156 -21.02 2.10 12.54
C ALA A 156 -22.36 2.45 11.87
N LYS A 157 -22.36 3.30 10.84
CA LYS A 157 -23.54 3.59 10.01
C LYS A 157 -24.15 2.30 9.43
N PHE A 158 -23.37 1.51 8.68
CA PHE A 158 -23.87 0.26 8.10
C PHE A 158 -24.34 -0.75 9.16
N PHE A 159 -23.68 -0.80 10.32
CA PHE A 159 -24.12 -1.63 11.44
C PHE A 159 -25.48 -1.18 11.99
N ILE A 160 -25.67 0.13 12.20
CA ILE A 160 -26.94 0.70 12.68
C ILE A 160 -28.06 0.46 11.66
N GLU A 161 -27.81 0.68 10.37
CA GLU A 161 -28.80 0.45 9.30
C GLU A 161 -29.25 -1.02 9.25
N ILE A 162 -28.34 -1.99 9.44
CA ILE A 162 -28.67 -3.42 9.43
C ILE A 162 -29.48 -3.83 10.67
N TYR A 163 -29.12 -3.34 11.86
CA TYR A 163 -29.66 -3.84 13.13
C TYR A 163 -30.81 -3.01 13.70
N ALA A 164 -30.79 -1.70 13.51
CA ALA A 164 -31.77 -0.79 14.09
C ALA A 164 -32.84 -0.34 13.09
N GLN A 165 -32.70 -0.66 11.79
CA GLN A 165 -33.63 -0.29 10.71
C GLN A 165 -34.08 1.18 10.75
N THR A 166 -33.20 2.08 11.22
CA THR A 166 -33.49 3.51 11.36
C THR A 166 -32.60 4.31 10.42
N THR A 167 -33.23 5.18 9.64
CA THR A 167 -32.58 6.24 8.85
C THR A 167 -32.88 7.57 9.54
N ASP A 168 -32.20 7.80 10.66
CA ASP A 168 -32.37 9.02 11.45
C ASP A 168 -31.65 10.18 10.73
N GLU A 169 -32.41 11.06 10.06
CA GLU A 169 -31.87 12.19 9.28
C GLU A 169 -31.03 13.15 10.15
N SER A 170 -31.25 13.15 11.46
CA SER A 170 -30.52 13.95 12.44
C SER A 170 -29.00 13.68 12.46
N LEU A 171 -28.56 12.50 11.99
CA LEU A 171 -27.14 12.11 11.91
C LEU A 171 -26.51 12.32 10.53
N PHE A 172 -27.26 12.83 9.55
CA PHE A 172 -26.80 12.96 8.16
C PHE A 172 -25.49 13.75 8.02
N LEU A 173 -25.34 14.87 8.76
CA LEU A 173 -24.13 15.69 8.72
C LEU A 173 -22.90 14.91 9.23
N ILE A 174 -23.05 14.17 10.32
CA ILE A 174 -21.97 13.38 10.93
C ILE A 174 -21.57 12.24 10.00
N GLN A 175 -22.56 11.58 9.38
CA GLN A 175 -22.32 10.51 8.40
C GLN A 175 -21.65 11.02 7.13
N THR A 176 -22.08 12.18 6.60
CA THR A 176 -21.46 12.81 5.43
C THR A 176 -20.01 13.19 5.69
N MET A 177 -19.72 13.76 6.87
CA MET A 177 -18.36 14.07 7.31
C MET A 177 -17.49 12.80 7.43
N ALA A 178 -18.04 11.71 7.95
CA ALA A 178 -17.37 10.42 8.04
C ALA A 178 -17.03 9.81 6.67
N GLU A 179 -17.95 9.92 5.71
CA GLU A 179 -17.74 9.47 4.33
C GLU A 179 -16.67 10.30 3.63
N MET A 180 -16.69 11.63 3.79
CA MET A 180 -15.62 12.51 3.31
C MET A 180 -14.26 12.13 3.89
N LEU A 181 -14.21 11.83 5.19
CA LEU A 181 -12.99 11.37 5.86
C LEU A 181 -12.52 10.00 5.33
N SER A 182 -13.44 9.09 5.00
CA SER A 182 -13.12 7.81 4.36
C SER A 182 -12.48 7.99 2.97
N PHE A 183 -12.90 9.01 2.21
CA PHE A 183 -12.29 9.33 0.91
C PHE A 183 -10.91 9.98 1.04
N MET A 184 -10.70 10.82 2.06
CA MET A 184 -9.39 11.45 2.35
C MET A 184 -8.27 10.44 2.58
N ASN A 185 -8.58 9.20 2.98
CA ASN A 185 -7.61 8.10 3.10
C ASN A 185 -6.74 7.94 1.83
N SER A 186 -7.31 8.21 0.65
CA SER A 186 -6.57 8.11 -0.63
C SER A 186 -5.56 9.24 -0.82
N ALA A 187 -5.86 10.44 -0.30
CA ALA A 187 -5.01 11.63 -0.41
C ALA A 187 -3.83 11.61 0.57
N ILE A 188 -3.95 10.88 1.68
CA ILE A 188 -2.88 10.73 2.68
C ILE A 188 -1.76 9.83 2.15
N ASN A 189 -2.07 8.87 1.26
CA ASN A 189 -1.09 7.90 0.77
C ASN A 189 0.17 8.57 0.16
N PRO A 190 0.10 9.49 -0.82
CA PRO A 190 1.29 10.15 -1.37
C PRO A 190 2.08 10.96 -0.34
N TYR A 191 1.40 11.68 0.56
CA TYR A 191 2.05 12.49 1.60
C TYR A 191 2.86 11.62 2.57
N LEU A 192 2.31 10.47 2.93
CA LEU A 192 2.89 9.58 3.91
C LEU A 192 4.07 8.78 3.33
N TYR A 193 4.01 8.39 2.04
CA TYR A 193 5.16 7.84 1.33
C TYR A 193 6.25 8.88 1.04
N ALA A 194 5.89 10.09 0.64
CA ALA A 194 6.84 11.15 0.30
C ALA A 194 7.62 11.69 1.51
N SER A 195 6.98 11.75 2.69
CA SER A 195 7.61 12.27 3.92
C SER A 195 8.53 11.27 4.62
N ARG A 196 8.33 9.96 4.43
CA ARG A 196 9.05 8.92 5.19
C ARG A 196 10.01 8.07 4.36
N ASN A 197 9.81 7.96 3.04
CA ASN A 197 10.66 7.15 2.18
C ASN A 197 11.66 8.03 1.41
N GLN A 198 12.85 8.22 1.98
CA GLN A 198 13.92 9.03 1.38
C GLN A 198 14.36 8.48 0.02
N ASP A 199 14.31 7.17 -0.19
CA ASP A 199 14.65 6.56 -1.49
C ASP A 199 13.59 6.84 -2.55
N PHE A 200 12.32 6.84 -2.16
CA PHE A 200 11.22 7.26 -3.03
C PHE A 200 11.35 8.73 -3.41
N ARG A 201 11.64 9.60 -2.44
CA ARG A 201 11.86 11.03 -2.68
C ARG A 201 13.05 11.26 -3.62
N ARG A 202 14.18 10.57 -3.39
CA ARG A 202 15.37 10.64 -4.26
C ARG A 202 15.10 10.11 -5.67
N ALA A 203 14.32 9.04 -5.81
CA ALA A 203 13.91 8.53 -7.11
C ALA A 203 13.00 9.52 -7.84
N TYR A 204 12.04 10.12 -7.14
CA TYR A 204 11.14 11.15 -7.67
C TYR A 204 11.90 12.42 -8.08
N GLU A 205 12.82 12.90 -7.24
CA GLU A 205 13.73 14.01 -7.54
C GLU A 205 14.60 13.72 -8.77
N LYS A 206 15.15 12.51 -8.92
CA LYS A 206 15.91 12.10 -10.11
C LYS A 206 15.06 12.10 -11.37
N VAL A 207 13.82 11.62 -11.28
CA VAL A 207 12.89 11.59 -12.41
C VAL A 207 12.50 13.02 -12.81
N LEU A 208 12.11 13.86 -11.84
CA LEU A 208 11.81 15.28 -12.08
C LEU A 208 12.99 16.03 -12.67
N THR A 209 14.19 15.88 -12.09
CA THR A 209 15.41 16.49 -12.62
C THR A 209 15.70 16.02 -14.04
N LYS A 210 15.50 14.74 -14.33
CA LYS A 210 15.68 14.19 -15.69
C LYS A 210 14.67 14.78 -16.68
N TYR A 211 13.40 14.96 -16.29
CA TYR A 211 12.41 15.62 -17.14
C TYR A 211 12.67 17.13 -17.28
N PHE A 212 13.05 17.80 -16.20
CA PHE A 212 13.38 19.23 -16.18
C PHE A 212 14.62 19.55 -17.02
N VAL A 213 15.68 18.75 -16.91
CA VAL A 213 16.90 18.84 -17.75
C VAL A 213 16.59 18.49 -19.21
N ARG A 214 15.67 17.56 -19.47
CA ARG A 214 15.23 17.19 -20.83
C ARG A 214 14.34 18.27 -21.45
N PHE A 215 13.65 19.07 -20.63
CA PHE A 215 12.86 20.22 -21.03
C PHE A 215 13.73 21.46 -21.30
N ILE A 216 14.77 21.69 -20.49
CA ILE A 216 15.69 22.84 -20.61
C ILE A 216 16.83 22.59 -21.62
N CYS A 217 17.23 21.34 -21.84
CA CYS A 217 18.37 21.00 -22.70
C CYS A 217 18.09 19.77 -23.59
N PRO A 218 17.40 19.96 -24.74
CA PRO A 218 17.08 18.88 -25.69
C PRO A 218 18.32 18.20 -26.31
N CYS A 219 19.49 18.84 -26.22
CA CYS A 219 20.73 18.45 -26.90
C CYS A 219 21.33 17.10 -26.42
N ARG A 220 20.84 16.50 -25.32
CA ARG A 220 21.35 15.21 -24.81
C ARG A 220 20.85 13.98 -25.59
N ARG A 221 20.03 14.17 -26.64
CA ARG A 221 19.49 13.11 -27.49
C ARG A 221 20.54 12.35 -28.30
N ASN A 222 21.68 12.97 -28.64
CA ASN A 222 22.58 12.41 -29.67
C ASN A 222 23.75 11.55 -29.17
N LYS A 223 23.99 11.42 -27.86
CA LYS A 223 25.15 10.65 -27.35
C LYS A 223 24.88 9.16 -27.10
N SER A 224 23.61 8.73 -26.99
CA SER A 224 23.29 7.30 -26.77
C SER A 224 23.40 6.47 -28.04
N HIS A 225 23.07 7.01 -29.21
CA HIS A 225 23.18 6.29 -30.49
C HIS A 225 24.63 6.05 -30.94
N SER A 226 25.60 6.89 -30.53
CA SER A 226 26.99 6.76 -31.00
C SER A 226 27.82 5.67 -30.28
N LYS A 227 27.35 5.16 -29.14
CA LYS A 227 28.08 4.12 -28.38
C LYS A 227 27.79 2.70 -28.87
N GLU A 228 26.67 2.48 -29.55
CA GLU A 228 26.28 1.15 -30.04
C GLU A 228 26.96 0.80 -31.38
N SER A 229 27.28 1.82 -32.19
CA SER A 229 27.88 1.64 -33.53
C SER A 229 29.39 1.40 -33.55
N LYS A 230 30.12 1.52 -32.43
CA LYS A 230 31.59 1.37 -32.39
C LYS A 230 32.08 -0.01 -31.94
N THR A 231 31.18 -0.97 -31.72
CA THR A 231 31.51 -2.31 -31.21
C THR A 231 31.55 -3.40 -32.29
N VAL A 232 31.33 -3.05 -33.56
CA VAL A 232 31.28 -4.00 -34.68
C VAL A 232 32.20 -3.50 -35.78
N GLU A 233 33.50 -3.73 -35.64
CA GLU A 233 34.46 -3.93 -36.75
C GLU A 233 35.89 -3.96 -36.21
N SER A 234 36.39 -5.17 -35.97
CA SER A 234 37.82 -5.49 -36.03
C SER A 234 37.97 -6.80 -36.82
N PRO A 235 38.88 -6.89 -37.80
CA PRO A 235 38.96 -8.01 -38.73
C PRO A 235 39.72 -9.19 -38.13
N PRO A 236 39.48 -10.44 -38.58
CA PRO A 236 40.26 -11.58 -38.12
C PRO A 236 41.61 -11.63 -38.82
N SER A 237 42.66 -11.74 -38.02
CA SER A 237 43.99 -12.23 -38.40
C SER A 237 43.93 -13.72 -38.76
N THR A 238 44.47 -14.11 -39.91
CA THR A 238 44.80 -15.51 -40.19
C THR A 238 46.25 -15.60 -40.66
N GLN A 239 47.08 -16.27 -39.86
CA GLN A 239 48.41 -16.72 -40.22
C GLN A 239 48.34 -18.05 -40.96
N GLY A 240 49.26 -18.26 -41.92
CA GLY A 240 49.92 -19.55 -42.15
C GLY A 240 49.32 -20.47 -43.20
N THR A 241 49.89 -20.45 -44.40
CA THR A 241 50.06 -21.65 -45.24
C THR A 241 51.44 -21.58 -45.90
N GLU A 242 52.39 -22.36 -45.36
CA GLU A 242 53.55 -22.86 -46.10
C GLU A 242 53.05 -23.85 -47.15
N PHE A 243 53.49 -23.70 -48.41
CA PHE A 243 53.87 -24.82 -49.29
C PHE A 243 54.68 -24.27 -50.47
N ALA A 244 55.80 -24.95 -50.71
CA ALA A 244 56.81 -24.80 -51.77
C ALA A 244 57.90 -23.73 -51.55
#